data_AF-M2BJI6-F1
#
_entry.id   AF-M2BJI6-F1
#
_cell.length_a   1.000
_cell.length_b   1.000
_cell.length_c   1.000
_cell.angle_alpha   90.00
_cell.angle_beta   90.00
_cell.angle_gamma   90.00
#
_symmetry.space_group_name_H-M   'P 1'
#
loop_
_entity.id
_entity.type
_entity.pdbx_description
1 polymer ?
#
loop_
_entity_poly.entity_id
_entity_poly.type
_entity_poly.pdbx_seq_one_letter_code
_entity_poly.pdbx_strand_id
1 'polypeptide(L)'
;MDSQIIIAARLESMGKYQEALDAYEKIIIEKLNDTDALYLRRSIAACKYYLKDYTNAEKLFIKILEEDKINADEREDVEDCLYLCCLYGNKIKKAEKYFMNKLKLSENNYEENLWNYWYLRQINYLKKDYPKAEFMYMNALEAAKKANNVKIKFFLAHLLCIEIILKKYNKAWENIEKNSNYEDKSSGLYKIVLGILKKCTYPSDNNWKKIYDEGMKEAKSEKFEENIELGKLLLKITDSVLKEQISQFLDEEGRIVRWPKKTYDKINVLKYLQGKFESDKKYSEIEVNAVLKTWHTFNDHALLRRELFDKFLLERTPDCKEYWVNTNKIII
;
A
#
# COMPACT_ATOMS: atom_id res chain seq x y z
N MET A 1 -10.95 -12.50 34.80
CA MET A 1 -9.60 -12.34 34.25
C MET A 1 -8.57 -12.27 35.34
N ASP A 2 -7.80 -13.34 35.47
CA ASP A 2 -6.67 -13.49 36.39
C ASP A 2 -5.64 -12.36 36.25
N SER A 3 -5.01 -11.97 37.38
CA SER A 3 -4.08 -10.83 37.41
C SER A 3 -2.80 -11.07 36.61
N GLN A 4 -2.35 -12.32 36.47
CA GLN A 4 -1.19 -12.67 35.66
C GLN A 4 -1.50 -12.57 34.17
N ILE A 5 -2.71 -12.94 33.77
CA ILE A 5 -3.20 -12.78 32.39
C ILE A 5 -3.22 -11.30 32.01
N ILE A 6 -3.70 -10.42 32.90
CA ILE A 6 -3.74 -8.97 32.64
C ILE A 6 -2.32 -8.41 32.40
N ILE A 7 -1.32 -8.86 33.17
CA ILE A 7 0.07 -8.43 33.00
C ILE A 7 0.62 -8.88 31.64
N ALA A 8 0.40 -10.14 31.27
CA ALA A 8 0.84 -10.68 29.99
C ALA A 8 0.13 -10.01 28.79
N ALA A 9 -1.18 -9.79 28.89
CA ALA A 9 -1.97 -9.07 27.87
C ALA A 9 -1.49 -7.62 27.68
N ARG A 10 -0.97 -6.98 28.73
CA ARG A 10 -0.35 -5.66 28.61
C ARG A 10 0.93 -5.69 27.78
N LEU A 11 1.77 -6.72 27.95
CA LEU A 11 2.96 -6.91 27.11
C LEU A 11 2.57 -7.16 25.64
N GLU A 12 1.55 -7.99 25.42
CA GLU A 12 1.02 -8.29 24.09
C GLU A 12 0.51 -7.03 23.38
N SER A 13 -0.32 -6.22 24.04
CA SER A 13 -0.84 -4.95 23.49
C SER A 13 0.26 -3.91 23.21
N MET A 14 1.42 -4.03 23.84
CA MET A 14 2.61 -3.23 23.56
C MET A 14 3.45 -3.77 22.39
N GLY A 15 3.04 -4.88 21.77
CA GLY A 15 3.78 -5.56 20.71
C GLY A 15 4.98 -6.38 21.19
N LYS A 16 5.11 -6.60 22.51
CA LYS A 16 6.22 -7.36 23.12
C LYS A 16 5.88 -8.86 23.15
N TYR A 17 5.66 -9.44 21.98
CA TYR A 17 5.08 -10.78 21.84
C TYR A 17 5.91 -11.90 22.49
N GLN A 18 7.25 -11.82 22.47
CA GLN A 18 8.08 -12.83 23.15
C GLN A 18 7.96 -12.73 24.67
N GLU A 19 8.03 -11.52 25.23
CA GLU A 19 7.87 -11.30 26.68
C GLU A 19 6.46 -11.71 27.14
N ALA A 20 5.43 -11.42 26.33
CA ALA A 20 4.06 -11.82 26.59
C ALA A 20 3.91 -13.35 26.57
N LEU A 21 4.49 -14.03 25.57
CA LEU A 21 4.49 -15.48 25.46
C LEU A 21 5.15 -16.13 26.68
N ASP A 22 6.34 -15.66 27.08
CA ASP A 22 7.07 -16.16 28.25
C ASP A 22 6.28 -15.94 29.56
N ALA A 23 5.46 -14.89 29.63
CA ALA A 23 4.59 -14.62 30.77
C ALA A 23 3.36 -15.53 30.75
N TYR A 24 2.70 -15.70 29.61
CA TYR A 24 1.55 -16.59 29.45
C TYR A 24 1.90 -18.06 29.75
N GLU A 25 3.05 -18.55 29.28
CA GLU A 25 3.48 -19.93 29.47
C GLU A 25 3.81 -20.28 30.95
N LYS A 26 3.92 -19.29 31.84
CA LYS A 26 4.11 -19.49 33.29
C LYS A 26 2.79 -19.64 34.07
N ILE A 27 1.66 -19.32 33.45
CA ILE A 27 0.35 -19.35 34.10
C ILE A 27 -0.15 -20.80 34.19
N ILE A 28 -0.52 -21.23 35.40
CA ILE A 28 -1.03 -22.58 35.64
C ILE A 28 -2.51 -22.64 35.22
N ILE A 29 -2.76 -23.23 34.06
CA ILE A 29 -4.08 -23.19 33.39
C ILE A 29 -5.18 -23.90 34.19
N GLU A 30 -4.85 -24.94 34.97
CA GLU A 30 -5.81 -25.70 35.77
C GLU A 30 -6.40 -24.89 36.93
N LYS A 31 -5.81 -23.72 37.25
CA LYS A 31 -6.32 -22.79 38.26
C LYS A 31 -7.28 -21.75 37.70
N LEU A 32 -7.47 -21.70 36.38
CA LEU A 32 -8.31 -20.73 35.71
C LEU A 32 -9.74 -21.25 35.54
N ASN A 33 -10.69 -20.34 35.46
CA ASN A 33 -12.03 -20.65 34.95
C ASN A 33 -11.95 -20.92 33.43
N ASP A 34 -12.99 -21.56 32.87
CA ASP A 34 -13.02 -21.97 31.46
C ASP A 34 -12.76 -20.78 30.50
N THR A 35 -13.34 -19.61 30.77
CA THR A 35 -13.17 -18.39 29.96
C THR A 35 -11.73 -17.86 29.97
N ASP A 36 -11.12 -17.72 31.15
CA ASP A 36 -9.75 -17.25 31.32
C ASP A 36 -8.74 -18.27 30.73
N ALA A 37 -9.04 -19.57 30.83
CA ALA A 37 -8.24 -20.63 30.21
C ALA A 37 -8.28 -20.57 28.68
N LEU A 38 -9.46 -20.36 28.08
CA LEU A 38 -9.61 -20.19 26.63
C LEU A 38 -8.89 -18.94 26.14
N TYR A 39 -9.03 -17.82 26.85
CA TYR A 39 -8.31 -16.57 26.54
C TYR A 39 -6.79 -16.79 26.57
N LEU A 40 -6.28 -17.46 27.60
CA LEU A 40 -4.85 -17.77 27.72
C LEU A 40 -4.36 -18.60 26.53
N ARG A 41 -5.07 -19.68 26.16
CA ARG A 41 -4.69 -20.54 25.03
C ARG A 41 -4.69 -19.76 23.70
N ARG A 42 -5.73 -18.94 23.46
CA ARG A 42 -5.82 -18.06 22.28
C ARG A 42 -4.64 -17.08 22.23
N SER A 43 -4.31 -16.45 23.35
CA SER A 43 -3.25 -15.44 23.43
C SER A 43 -1.86 -16.05 23.21
N ILE A 44 -1.61 -17.26 23.72
CA ILE A 44 -0.38 -18.03 23.42
C ILE A 44 -0.29 -18.32 21.91
N ALA A 45 -1.38 -18.80 21.30
CA ALA A 45 -1.42 -19.07 19.86
C ALA A 45 -1.21 -17.80 19.03
N ALA A 46 -1.84 -16.68 19.42
CA ALA A 46 -1.67 -15.38 18.78
C ALA A 46 -0.23 -14.86 18.90
N CYS A 47 0.40 -14.96 20.07
CA CYS A 47 1.81 -14.57 20.25
C CYS A 47 2.73 -15.37 19.31
N LYS A 48 2.54 -16.69 19.18
CA LYS A 48 3.31 -17.51 18.23
C LYS A 48 3.06 -17.08 16.78
N TYR A 49 1.83 -16.72 16.43
CA TYR A 49 1.50 -16.16 15.11
C TYR A 49 2.25 -14.84 14.84
N TYR A 50 2.24 -13.89 15.77
CA TYR A 50 2.95 -12.61 15.62
C TYR A 50 4.48 -12.76 15.60
N LEU A 51 5.00 -13.79 16.29
CA LEU A 51 6.40 -14.21 16.21
C LEU A 51 6.74 -14.99 14.92
N LYS A 52 5.78 -15.12 13.99
CA LYS A 52 5.90 -15.83 12.70
C LYS A 52 6.13 -17.35 12.82
N ASP A 53 5.87 -17.93 13.98
CA ASP A 53 5.82 -19.37 14.20
C ASP A 53 4.42 -19.92 13.83
N TYR A 54 4.11 -19.82 12.54
CA TYR A 54 2.80 -20.20 12.01
C TYR A 54 2.48 -21.69 12.20
N THR A 55 3.51 -22.54 12.23
CA THR A 55 3.31 -23.99 12.38
C THR A 55 2.80 -24.34 13.77
N ASN A 56 3.38 -23.76 14.82
CA ASN A 56 2.91 -24.03 16.18
C ASN A 56 1.65 -23.24 16.52
N ALA A 57 1.49 -22.02 16.00
CA ALA A 57 0.25 -21.26 16.14
C ALA A 57 -0.96 -22.03 15.56
N GLU A 58 -0.84 -22.57 14.34
CA GLU A 58 -1.89 -23.39 13.71
C GLU A 58 -2.26 -24.60 14.56
N LYS A 59 -1.27 -25.34 15.09
CA LYS A 59 -1.52 -26.50 15.97
C LYS A 59 -2.31 -26.11 17.21
N LEU A 60 -1.97 -24.97 17.82
CA LEU A 60 -2.65 -24.49 19.02
C LEU A 60 -4.10 -24.07 18.71
N PHE A 61 -4.33 -23.34 17.63
CA PHE A 61 -5.70 -22.97 17.23
C PHE A 61 -6.57 -24.20 16.91
N ILE A 62 -6.03 -25.20 16.21
CA ILE A 62 -6.74 -26.46 15.97
C ILE A 62 -7.11 -27.14 17.30
N LYS A 63 -6.16 -27.24 18.23
CA LYS A 63 -6.42 -27.84 19.55
C LYS A 63 -7.52 -27.11 20.32
N ILE A 64 -7.59 -25.78 20.23
CA ILE A 64 -8.66 -24.99 20.86
C ILE A 64 -10.03 -25.32 20.24
N LEU A 65 -10.10 -25.52 18.91
CA LEU A 65 -11.35 -25.85 18.21
C LEU A 65 -11.87 -27.26 18.50
N GLU A 66 -11.00 -28.15 18.98
CA GLU A 66 -11.32 -29.52 19.42
C GLU A 66 -11.91 -29.57 20.84
N GLU A 67 -11.92 -28.46 21.59
CA GLU A 67 -12.47 -28.43 22.94
C GLU A 67 -14.02 -28.44 22.95
N ASP A 68 -14.60 -29.21 23.87
CA ASP A 68 -16.07 -29.37 23.99
C ASP A 68 -16.79 -28.11 24.50
N LYS A 69 -16.06 -27.22 25.20
CA LYS A 69 -16.62 -26.07 25.93
C LYS A 69 -16.40 -24.72 25.24
N ILE A 70 -16.31 -24.70 23.92
CA ILE A 70 -16.20 -23.45 23.14
C ILE A 70 -17.57 -23.07 22.58
N ASN A 71 -18.03 -21.84 22.86
CA ASN A 71 -19.29 -21.37 22.30
C ASN A 71 -19.13 -20.96 20.81
N ALA A 72 -20.24 -20.62 20.15
CA ALA A 72 -20.23 -20.32 18.71
C ALA A 72 -19.40 -19.08 18.36
N ASP A 73 -19.54 -17.99 19.12
CA ASP A 73 -18.83 -16.74 18.89
C ASP A 73 -17.32 -16.91 19.13
N GLU A 74 -16.96 -17.61 20.21
CA GLU A 74 -15.56 -17.95 20.52
C GLU A 74 -14.95 -18.85 19.44
N ARG A 75 -15.72 -19.79 18.90
CA ARG A 75 -15.28 -20.68 17.83
C ARG A 75 -14.99 -19.88 16.56
N GLU A 76 -15.88 -18.97 16.18
CA GLU A 76 -15.69 -18.12 15.01
C GLU A 76 -14.40 -17.27 15.12
N ASP A 77 -14.19 -16.65 16.28
CA ASP A 77 -12.98 -15.88 16.58
C ASP A 77 -11.69 -16.71 16.41
N VAL A 78 -11.70 -17.95 16.89
CA VAL A 78 -10.56 -18.87 16.79
C VAL A 78 -10.35 -19.33 15.36
N GLU A 79 -11.43 -19.59 14.62
CA GLU A 79 -11.37 -19.94 13.20
C GLU A 79 -10.78 -18.78 12.38
N ASP A 80 -11.23 -17.54 12.59
CA ASP A 80 -10.66 -16.36 11.93
C ASP A 80 -9.15 -16.27 12.18
N CYS A 81 -8.70 -16.43 13.44
CA CYS A 81 -7.27 -16.45 13.78
C CYS A 81 -6.51 -17.60 13.09
N LEU A 82 -7.09 -18.81 13.08
CA LEU A 82 -6.51 -19.99 12.42
C LEU A 82 -6.31 -19.77 10.93
N TYR A 83 -7.30 -19.20 10.23
CA TYR A 83 -7.23 -19.04 8.79
C TYR A 83 -6.39 -17.84 8.36
N LEU A 84 -6.22 -16.82 9.22
CA LEU A 84 -5.14 -15.84 9.07
C LEU A 84 -3.77 -16.51 9.24
N CYS A 85 -3.60 -17.35 10.24
CA CYS A 85 -2.38 -18.14 10.39
C CYS A 85 -2.10 -19.02 9.16
N CYS A 86 -3.13 -19.65 8.58
CA CYS A 86 -3.00 -20.38 7.32
C CYS A 86 -2.58 -19.47 6.15
N LEU A 87 -3.15 -18.27 6.04
CA LEU A 87 -2.80 -17.31 5.00
C LEU A 87 -1.30 -16.95 5.05
N TYR A 88 -0.83 -16.48 6.20
CA TYR A 88 0.56 -16.04 6.37
C TYR A 88 1.55 -17.20 6.49
N GLY A 89 1.10 -18.38 6.91
CA GLY A 89 1.82 -19.65 6.89
C GLY A 89 1.86 -20.35 5.52
N ASN A 90 1.55 -19.65 4.43
CA ASN A 90 1.59 -20.15 3.04
C ASN A 90 0.61 -21.30 2.71
N LYS A 91 -0.46 -21.48 3.50
CA LYS A 91 -1.57 -22.42 3.25
C LYS A 91 -2.75 -21.71 2.60
N ILE A 92 -2.46 -20.97 1.53
CA ILE A 92 -3.38 -20.01 0.87
C ILE A 92 -4.72 -20.64 0.47
N LYS A 93 -4.72 -21.88 -0.05
CA LYS A 93 -5.96 -22.56 -0.48
C LYS A 93 -6.94 -22.82 0.68
N LYS A 94 -6.42 -23.11 1.88
CA LYS A 94 -7.27 -23.31 3.07
C LYS A 94 -7.93 -22.00 3.48
N ALA A 95 -7.14 -20.94 3.58
CA ALA A 95 -7.63 -19.60 3.93
C ALA A 95 -8.66 -19.08 2.92
N GLU A 96 -8.40 -19.24 1.62
CA GLU A 96 -9.34 -18.83 0.57
C GLU A 96 -10.69 -19.53 0.68
N LYS A 97 -10.69 -20.86 0.88
CA LYS A 97 -11.93 -21.62 1.03
C LYS A 97 -12.76 -21.11 2.21
N TYR A 98 -12.10 -20.82 3.33
CA TYR A 98 -12.75 -20.29 4.53
C TYR A 98 -13.40 -18.93 4.29
N PHE A 99 -12.65 -17.92 3.85
CA PHE A 99 -13.19 -16.58 3.64
C PHE A 99 -14.24 -16.51 2.52
N MET A 100 -14.12 -17.35 1.47
CA MET A 100 -15.17 -17.48 0.44
C MET A 100 -16.46 -18.08 0.99
N ASN A 101 -16.37 -19.03 1.92
CA ASN A 101 -17.55 -19.59 2.57
C ASN A 101 -18.19 -18.58 3.52
N LYS A 102 -17.38 -17.83 4.28
CA LYS A 102 -17.86 -16.78 5.18
C LYS A 102 -18.70 -15.75 4.41
N LEU A 103 -18.17 -15.23 3.30
CA LEU A 103 -18.92 -14.32 2.40
C LEU A 103 -20.29 -14.84 1.93
N LYS A 104 -20.43 -16.16 1.69
CA LYS A 104 -21.69 -16.76 1.25
C LYS A 104 -22.72 -16.83 2.39
N LEU A 105 -22.26 -16.92 3.62
CA LEU A 105 -23.13 -16.99 4.80
C LEU A 105 -23.51 -15.58 5.28
N SER A 106 -22.64 -14.60 5.04
CA SER A 106 -22.76 -13.22 5.51
C SER A 106 -23.33 -12.25 4.46
N GLU A 107 -24.18 -12.69 3.53
CA GLU A 107 -24.61 -11.90 2.34
C GLU A 107 -25.10 -10.47 2.67
N ASN A 108 -25.72 -10.26 3.83
CA ASN A 108 -26.23 -8.95 4.27
C ASN A 108 -25.43 -8.30 5.41
N ASN A 109 -24.32 -8.91 5.86
CA ASN A 109 -23.48 -8.36 6.92
C ASN A 109 -22.31 -7.57 6.32
N TYR A 110 -22.49 -6.27 6.11
CA TYR A 110 -21.46 -5.42 5.51
C TYR A 110 -20.20 -5.26 6.36
N GLU A 111 -20.32 -5.30 7.69
CA GLU A 111 -19.18 -5.18 8.62
C GLU A 111 -18.25 -6.39 8.56
N GLU A 112 -18.82 -7.57 8.40
CA GLU A 112 -18.06 -8.81 8.25
C GLU A 112 -17.51 -8.94 6.82
N ASN A 113 -18.35 -8.62 5.83
CA ASN A 113 -18.00 -8.73 4.41
C ASN A 113 -16.79 -7.88 4.03
N LEU A 114 -16.67 -6.66 4.57
CA LEU A 114 -15.53 -5.80 4.24
C LEU A 114 -14.18 -6.47 4.60
N TRP A 115 -14.11 -7.19 5.73
CA TRP A 115 -12.90 -7.90 6.15
C TRP A 115 -12.68 -9.16 5.33
N ASN A 116 -13.74 -9.93 5.05
CA ASN A 116 -13.64 -11.10 4.19
C ASN A 116 -13.13 -10.74 2.79
N TYR A 117 -13.66 -9.68 2.18
CA TYR A 117 -13.15 -9.15 0.91
C TYR A 117 -11.69 -8.68 1.04
N TRP A 118 -11.33 -8.03 2.15
CA TRP A 118 -9.96 -7.58 2.40
C TRP A 118 -8.95 -8.75 2.51
N TYR A 119 -9.33 -9.86 3.15
CA TYR A 119 -8.47 -11.05 3.24
C TYR A 119 -8.40 -11.82 1.91
N LEU A 120 -9.53 -11.97 1.21
CA LEU A 120 -9.55 -12.57 -0.13
C LEU A 120 -8.74 -11.76 -1.13
N ARG A 121 -8.71 -10.45 -0.98
CA ARG A 121 -7.77 -9.61 -1.72
C ARG A 121 -6.33 -10.02 -1.44
N GLN A 122 -5.92 -10.16 -0.18
CA GLN A 122 -4.53 -10.46 0.18
C GLN A 122 -4.09 -11.78 -0.46
N ILE A 123 -4.99 -12.76 -0.43
CA ILE A 123 -4.85 -14.05 -1.09
C ILE A 123 -4.61 -13.88 -2.61
N ASN A 124 -5.45 -13.11 -3.30
CA ASN A 124 -5.31 -12.93 -4.75
C ASN A 124 -4.06 -12.12 -5.12
N TYR A 125 -3.66 -11.16 -4.27
CA TYR A 125 -2.39 -10.45 -4.41
C TYR A 125 -1.19 -11.40 -4.34
N LEU A 126 -1.15 -12.30 -3.34
CA LEU A 126 -0.09 -13.29 -3.18
C LEU A 126 -0.04 -14.28 -4.35
N LYS A 127 -1.20 -14.61 -4.93
CA LYS A 127 -1.31 -15.40 -6.16
C LYS A 127 -0.92 -14.63 -7.44
N LYS A 128 -0.62 -13.33 -7.33
CA LYS A 128 -0.38 -12.41 -8.44
C LYS A 128 -1.56 -12.24 -9.41
N ASP A 129 -2.77 -12.57 -8.95
CA ASP A 129 -4.01 -12.28 -9.67
C ASP A 129 -4.49 -10.88 -9.30
N TYR A 130 -3.79 -9.88 -9.83
CA TYR A 130 -4.03 -8.47 -9.51
C TYR A 130 -5.41 -7.97 -9.95
N PRO A 131 -5.99 -8.37 -11.11
CA PRO A 131 -7.36 -8.00 -11.47
C PRO A 131 -8.40 -8.53 -10.47
N LYS A 132 -8.26 -9.78 -10.02
CA LYS A 132 -9.15 -10.31 -8.99
C LYS A 132 -8.91 -9.65 -7.63
N ALA A 133 -7.65 -9.34 -7.29
CA ALA A 133 -7.35 -8.57 -6.08
C ALA A 133 -8.02 -7.19 -6.10
N GLU A 134 -7.95 -6.46 -7.22
CA GLU A 134 -8.64 -5.17 -7.44
C GLU A 134 -10.16 -5.30 -7.22
N PHE A 135 -10.78 -6.32 -7.80
CA PHE A 135 -12.20 -6.61 -7.61
C PHE A 135 -12.54 -6.82 -6.12
N MET A 136 -11.71 -7.57 -5.39
CA MET A 136 -11.91 -7.77 -3.96
C MET A 136 -11.72 -6.48 -3.15
N TYR A 137 -10.76 -5.62 -3.49
CA TYR A 137 -10.62 -4.30 -2.87
C TYR A 137 -11.84 -3.40 -3.10
N MET A 138 -12.37 -3.38 -4.32
CA MET A 138 -13.56 -2.58 -4.63
C MET A 138 -14.75 -3.02 -3.78
N ASN A 139 -14.97 -4.33 -3.65
CA ASN A 139 -16.04 -4.85 -2.81
C ASN A 139 -15.80 -4.58 -1.31
N ALA A 140 -14.55 -4.65 -0.84
CA ALA A 140 -14.20 -4.28 0.54
C ALA A 140 -14.51 -2.81 0.82
N LEU A 141 -14.13 -1.90 -0.09
CA LEU A 141 -14.39 -0.47 0.01
C LEU A 141 -15.91 -0.18 0.00
N GLU A 142 -16.66 -0.84 -0.89
CA GLU A 142 -18.11 -0.67 -0.98
C GLU A 142 -18.83 -1.21 0.27
N ALA A 143 -18.44 -2.38 0.77
CA ALA A 143 -18.95 -2.92 2.02
C ALA A 143 -18.63 -1.99 3.21
N ALA A 144 -17.42 -1.44 3.27
CA ALA A 144 -17.03 -0.48 4.30
C ALA A 144 -17.90 0.80 4.28
N LYS A 145 -18.27 1.29 3.09
CA LYS A 145 -19.21 2.41 2.96
C LYS A 145 -20.60 2.07 3.46
N LYS A 146 -21.15 0.94 3.05
CA LYS A 146 -22.48 0.48 3.47
C LYS A 146 -22.56 0.23 4.98
N ALA A 147 -21.45 -0.19 5.58
CA ALA A 147 -21.29 -0.33 7.02
C ALA A 147 -21.03 1.00 7.77
N ASN A 148 -20.98 2.15 7.09
CA ASN A 148 -20.58 3.45 7.67
C ASN A 148 -19.24 3.37 8.43
N ASN A 149 -18.31 2.56 7.93
CA ASN A 149 -17.05 2.31 8.61
C ASN A 149 -16.14 3.55 8.58
N VAL A 150 -15.52 3.89 9.70
CA VAL A 150 -14.62 5.05 9.79
C VAL A 150 -13.34 4.90 8.97
N LYS A 151 -12.97 3.68 8.55
CA LYS A 151 -11.73 3.35 7.83
C LYS A 151 -11.90 3.35 6.30
N ILE A 152 -12.86 4.06 5.73
CA ILE A 152 -13.08 4.10 4.27
C ILE A 152 -11.81 4.51 3.50
N LYS A 153 -11.05 5.51 3.97
CA LYS A 153 -9.80 5.93 3.33
C LYS A 153 -8.69 4.89 3.40
N PHE A 154 -8.68 4.05 4.44
CA PHE A 154 -7.78 2.90 4.54
C PHE A 154 -8.05 1.89 3.42
N PHE A 155 -9.32 1.53 3.16
CA PHE A 155 -9.68 0.61 2.06
C PHE A 155 -9.39 1.23 0.70
N LEU A 156 -9.63 2.54 0.54
CA LEU A 156 -9.30 3.27 -0.68
C LEU A 156 -7.80 3.28 -0.96
N ALA A 157 -6.95 3.66 -0.01
CA ALA A 157 -5.49 3.69 -0.18
C ALA A 157 -4.94 2.36 -0.71
N HIS A 158 -5.50 1.30 -0.15
CA HIS A 158 -5.25 -0.08 -0.47
C HIS A 158 -5.71 -0.50 -1.88
N LEU A 159 -6.90 -0.09 -2.32
CA LEU A 159 -7.35 -0.24 -3.71
C LEU A 159 -6.40 0.48 -4.67
N LEU A 160 -6.03 1.71 -4.34
CA LEU A 160 -5.14 2.54 -5.15
C LEU A 160 -3.75 1.90 -5.33
N CYS A 161 -3.22 1.18 -4.33
CA CYS A 161 -1.99 0.39 -4.48
C CYS A 161 -2.07 -0.59 -5.67
N ILE A 162 -3.19 -1.30 -5.82
CA ILE A 162 -3.37 -2.24 -6.94
C ILE A 162 -3.58 -1.52 -8.25
N GLU A 163 -4.36 -0.43 -8.24
CA GLU A 163 -4.59 0.33 -9.46
C GLU A 163 -3.28 0.93 -9.98
N ILE A 164 -2.35 1.31 -9.11
CA ILE A 164 -0.98 1.69 -9.49
C ILE A 164 -0.22 0.50 -10.11
N ILE A 165 -0.24 -0.67 -9.48
CA ILE A 165 0.42 -1.88 -10.00
C ILE A 165 -0.13 -2.26 -11.38
N LEU A 166 -1.45 -2.16 -11.56
CA LEU A 166 -2.15 -2.41 -12.81
C LEU A 166 -2.06 -1.25 -13.82
N LYS A 167 -1.42 -0.13 -13.45
CA LYS A 167 -1.30 1.10 -14.25
C LYS A 167 -2.65 1.72 -14.66
N LYS A 168 -3.69 1.54 -13.83
CA LYS A 168 -5.05 2.07 -14.01
C LYS A 168 -5.20 3.46 -13.38
N TYR A 169 -4.34 4.40 -13.76
CA TYR A 169 -4.24 5.71 -13.08
C TYR A 169 -5.52 6.55 -13.19
N ASN A 170 -6.21 6.55 -14.34
CA ASN A 170 -7.47 7.29 -14.49
C ASN A 170 -8.54 6.78 -13.52
N LYS A 171 -8.68 5.45 -13.41
CA LYS A 171 -9.60 4.82 -12.46
C LYS A 171 -9.25 5.14 -11.01
N ALA A 172 -7.97 5.18 -10.68
CA ALA A 172 -7.48 5.59 -9.38
C ALA A 172 -7.90 7.03 -9.03
N TRP A 173 -7.79 7.96 -9.98
CA TRP A 173 -8.26 9.34 -9.79
C TRP A 173 -9.78 9.44 -9.64
N GLU A 174 -10.56 8.70 -10.44
CA GLU A 174 -12.02 8.63 -10.25
C GLU A 174 -12.40 8.12 -8.85
N ASN A 175 -11.69 7.10 -8.35
CA ASN A 175 -11.90 6.59 -7.00
C ASN A 175 -11.52 7.62 -5.93
N ILE A 176 -10.45 8.39 -6.12
CA ILE A 176 -10.07 9.48 -5.21
C ILE A 176 -11.18 10.53 -5.14
N GLU A 177 -11.69 10.97 -6.29
CA GLU A 177 -12.73 12.00 -6.39
C GLU A 177 -14.04 11.56 -5.71
N LYS A 178 -14.52 10.34 -6.04
CA LYS A 178 -15.72 9.72 -5.46
C LYS A 178 -15.66 9.53 -3.94
N ASN A 179 -14.47 9.58 -3.35
CA ASN A 179 -14.21 9.32 -1.94
C ASN A 179 -13.45 10.48 -1.27
N SER A 180 -13.59 11.70 -1.81
CA SER A 180 -12.88 12.89 -1.35
C SER A 180 -13.40 13.43 -0.01
N ASN A 181 -14.66 13.15 0.33
CA ASN A 181 -15.35 13.60 1.53
C ASN A 181 -15.02 12.80 2.81
N TYR A 182 -14.30 11.69 2.70
CA TYR A 182 -13.96 10.84 3.85
C TYR A 182 -12.64 11.28 4.51
N GLU A 183 -12.64 11.29 5.84
CA GLU A 183 -11.46 11.56 6.66
C GLU A 183 -10.36 10.52 6.42
N ASP A 184 -9.10 10.97 6.44
CA ASP A 184 -7.96 10.08 6.28
C ASP A 184 -7.62 9.36 7.60
N LYS A 185 -7.96 8.07 7.65
CA LYS A 185 -7.57 7.13 8.73
C LYS A 185 -6.75 5.96 8.18
N SER A 186 -5.90 6.25 7.20
CA SER A 186 -5.07 5.24 6.51
C SER A 186 -3.69 5.06 7.10
N SER A 187 -3.35 5.80 8.16
CA SER A 187 -2.05 5.76 8.84
C SER A 187 -0.90 6.03 7.84
N GLY A 188 -0.99 7.16 7.14
CA GLY A 188 -0.04 7.61 6.13
C GLY A 188 -0.15 6.95 4.75
N LEU A 189 -0.75 5.76 4.63
CA LEU A 189 -0.74 5.00 3.36
C LEU A 189 -1.43 5.74 2.22
N TYR A 190 -2.55 6.43 2.48
CA TYR A 190 -3.25 7.19 1.45
C TYR A 190 -2.37 8.29 0.86
N LYS A 191 -1.66 9.05 1.70
CA LYS A 191 -0.72 10.08 1.25
C LYS A 191 0.45 9.48 0.46
N ILE A 192 1.05 8.40 0.96
CA ILE A 192 2.11 7.66 0.24
C ILE A 192 1.65 7.32 -1.18
N VAL A 193 0.48 6.68 -1.29
CA VAL A 193 -0.06 6.20 -2.56
C VAL A 193 -0.50 7.36 -3.46
N LEU A 194 -1.07 8.42 -2.89
CA LEU A 194 -1.44 9.64 -3.60
C LEU A 194 -0.20 10.34 -4.20
N GLY A 195 0.89 10.40 -3.44
CA GLY A 195 2.19 10.88 -3.92
C GLY A 195 2.69 10.05 -5.09
N ILE A 196 2.72 8.72 -4.97
CA ILE A 196 3.15 7.85 -6.08
C ILE A 196 2.24 8.00 -7.31
N LEU A 197 0.92 8.08 -7.12
CA LEU A 197 -0.03 8.27 -8.21
C LEU A 197 0.16 9.62 -8.91
N LYS A 198 0.39 10.70 -8.15
CA LYS A 198 0.77 12.01 -8.70
C LYS A 198 2.04 11.93 -9.51
N LYS A 199 3.10 11.30 -8.99
CA LYS A 199 4.35 11.09 -9.73
C LYS A 199 4.12 10.37 -11.06
N CYS A 200 3.28 9.34 -11.08
CA CYS A 200 3.00 8.56 -12.30
C CYS A 200 2.17 9.35 -13.31
N THR A 201 1.14 10.07 -12.83
CA THR A 201 0.17 10.77 -13.68
C THR A 201 0.73 12.12 -14.14
N TYR A 202 1.21 12.90 -13.18
CA TYR A 202 1.71 14.27 -13.28
C TYR A 202 3.15 14.36 -12.73
N PRO A 203 4.16 13.79 -13.40
CA PRO A 203 5.55 13.89 -12.95
C PRO A 203 6.09 15.32 -12.90
N SER A 204 5.35 16.28 -13.46
CA SER A 204 5.58 17.72 -13.31
C SER A 204 5.23 18.27 -11.95
N ASP A 205 4.33 17.62 -11.23
CA ASP A 205 3.92 18.01 -9.90
C ASP A 205 4.83 17.35 -8.86
N ASN A 206 6.00 17.95 -8.61
CA ASN A 206 6.93 17.49 -7.56
C ASN A 206 6.39 17.65 -6.12
N ASN A 207 5.19 18.22 -5.93
CA ASN A 207 4.49 18.08 -4.65
C ASN A 207 4.21 16.61 -4.31
N TRP A 208 4.26 15.72 -5.31
CA TRP A 208 4.19 14.28 -5.12
C TRP A 208 5.16 13.79 -4.04
N LYS A 209 6.40 14.32 -4.03
CA LYS A 209 7.44 13.89 -3.08
C LYS A 209 7.14 14.40 -1.68
N LYS A 210 6.70 15.65 -1.57
CA LYS A 210 6.27 16.22 -0.29
C LYS A 210 5.11 15.41 0.31
N ILE A 211 4.08 15.11 -0.48
CA ILE A 211 2.93 14.32 -0.05
C ILE A 211 3.37 12.90 0.36
N TYR A 212 4.24 12.28 -0.44
CA TYR A 212 4.82 10.97 -0.14
C TYR A 212 5.59 10.99 1.19
N ASP A 213 6.53 11.93 1.37
CA ASP A 213 7.36 12.07 2.56
C ASP A 213 6.53 12.37 3.82
N GLU A 214 5.47 13.18 3.70
CA GLU A 214 4.49 13.41 4.77
C GLU A 214 3.77 12.10 5.17
N GLY A 215 3.32 11.31 4.19
CA GLY A 215 2.72 10.00 4.45
C GLY A 215 3.69 9.00 5.08
N MET A 216 4.96 8.99 4.66
CA MET A 216 6.01 8.16 5.25
C MET A 216 6.28 8.55 6.71
N LYS A 217 6.28 9.86 7.01
CA LYS A 217 6.43 10.38 8.37
C LYS A 217 5.25 9.98 9.27
N GLU A 218 4.03 10.09 8.75
CA GLU A 218 2.81 9.70 9.46
C GLU A 218 2.79 8.20 9.79
N ALA A 219 3.06 7.35 8.79
CA ALA A 219 3.16 5.89 8.98
C ALA A 219 4.22 5.54 10.04
N LYS A 220 5.37 6.23 10.04
CA LYS A 220 6.42 6.04 11.04
C LYS A 220 5.98 6.47 12.44
N SER A 221 5.31 7.62 12.58
CA SER A 221 4.83 8.10 13.87
C SER A 221 3.77 7.19 14.49
N GLU A 222 2.95 6.58 13.65
CA GLU A 222 1.91 5.64 14.08
C GLU A 222 2.39 4.18 14.17
N LYS A 223 3.69 3.92 13.91
CA LYS A 223 4.33 2.59 13.96
C LYS A 223 3.78 1.57 12.96
N PHE A 224 3.36 2.01 11.77
CA PHE A 224 2.93 1.15 10.66
C PHE A 224 4.07 0.94 9.66
N GLU A 225 5.04 0.08 10.01
CA GLU A 225 6.20 -0.22 9.15
C GLU A 225 5.76 -0.91 7.84
N GLU A 226 4.67 -1.67 7.84
CA GLU A 226 4.15 -2.30 6.63
C GLU A 226 3.74 -1.26 5.56
N ASN A 227 3.20 -0.12 5.98
CA ASN A 227 2.83 0.97 5.06
C ASN A 227 4.07 1.62 4.43
N ILE A 228 5.13 1.78 5.22
CA ILE A 228 6.42 2.30 4.78
C ILE A 228 7.04 1.37 3.72
N GLU A 229 7.11 0.08 4.02
CA GLU A 229 7.67 -0.93 3.12
C GLU A 229 6.86 -1.06 1.82
N LEU A 230 5.53 -1.05 1.93
CA LEU A 230 4.66 -1.05 0.76
C LEU A 230 4.87 0.21 -0.10
N GLY A 231 5.00 1.39 0.52
CA GLY A 231 5.29 2.64 -0.15
C GLY A 231 6.61 2.62 -0.92
N LYS A 232 7.69 2.13 -0.29
CA LYS A 232 9.00 1.96 -0.93
C LYS A 232 8.93 0.99 -2.12
N LEU A 233 8.23 -0.13 -1.94
CA LEU A 233 8.05 -1.13 -2.99
C LEU A 233 7.30 -0.56 -4.20
N LEU A 234 6.18 0.13 -3.97
CA LEU A 234 5.39 0.76 -5.04
C LEU A 234 6.19 1.84 -5.77
N LEU A 235 6.96 2.65 -5.04
CA LEU A 235 7.82 3.66 -5.65
C LEU A 235 8.88 3.01 -6.56
N LYS A 236 9.52 1.93 -6.09
CA LYS A 236 10.49 1.16 -6.88
C LYS A 236 9.86 0.55 -8.13
N ILE A 237 8.68 -0.06 -8.00
CA ILE A 237 7.94 -0.63 -9.14
C ILE A 237 7.66 0.46 -10.18
N THR A 238 7.14 1.60 -9.76
CA THR A 238 6.77 2.70 -10.69
C THR A 238 7.99 3.34 -11.36
N ASP A 239 9.12 3.46 -10.66
CA ASP A 239 10.39 3.92 -11.25
C ASP A 239 10.94 2.96 -12.31
N SER A 240 10.89 1.65 -12.03
CA SER A 240 11.32 0.64 -13.01
C SER A 240 10.49 0.69 -14.29
N VAL A 241 9.18 0.93 -14.18
CA VAL A 241 8.27 0.98 -15.32
C VAL A 241 8.59 2.15 -16.26
N LEU A 242 8.83 3.36 -15.73
CA LEU A 242 9.15 4.50 -16.59
C LEU A 242 10.47 4.24 -17.34
N LYS A 243 11.47 3.69 -16.64
CA LYS A 243 12.76 3.34 -17.23
C LYS A 243 12.63 2.24 -18.30
N GLU A 244 11.77 1.24 -18.07
CA GLU A 244 11.45 0.20 -19.07
C GLU A 244 10.77 0.79 -20.31
N GLN A 245 9.78 1.68 -20.12
CA GLN A 245 9.04 2.31 -21.22
C GLN A 245 9.93 3.11 -22.17
N ILE A 246 11.00 3.72 -21.65
CA ILE A 246 11.96 4.48 -22.45
C ILE A 246 13.28 3.74 -22.69
N SER A 247 13.41 2.48 -22.28
CA SER A 247 14.68 1.73 -22.29
C SER A 247 15.38 1.75 -23.65
N GLN A 248 14.62 1.60 -24.73
CA GLN A 248 15.10 1.69 -26.12
C GLN A 248 15.64 3.07 -26.55
N PHE A 249 15.49 4.08 -25.69
CA PHE A 249 16.00 5.44 -25.88
C PHE A 249 17.13 5.77 -24.91
N LEU A 250 17.53 4.86 -24.03
CA LEU A 250 18.61 5.07 -23.05
C LEU A 250 19.90 4.39 -23.50
N ASP A 251 21.04 5.02 -23.25
CA ASP A 251 22.35 4.35 -23.24
C ASP A 251 22.61 3.65 -21.89
N GLU A 252 23.80 3.06 -21.76
CA GLU A 252 24.26 2.36 -20.56
C GLU A 252 24.31 3.29 -19.33
N GLU A 253 24.56 4.60 -19.55
CA GLU A 253 24.56 5.62 -18.51
C GLU A 253 23.16 6.22 -18.21
N GLY A 254 22.12 5.79 -18.94
CA GLY A 254 20.75 6.29 -18.78
C GLY A 254 20.52 7.67 -19.39
N ARG A 255 21.28 8.08 -20.39
CA ARG A 255 21.06 9.31 -21.18
C ARG A 255 20.22 9.00 -22.41
N ILE A 256 19.42 9.99 -22.83
CA ILE A 256 18.55 9.84 -24.00
C ILE A 256 19.38 9.88 -25.29
N VAL A 257 19.40 8.78 -26.04
CA VAL A 257 20.23 8.65 -27.26
C VAL A 257 19.58 9.19 -28.53
N ARG A 258 18.25 9.28 -28.56
CA ARG A 258 17.50 9.81 -29.71
C ARG A 258 16.13 10.32 -29.30
N TRP A 259 15.59 11.25 -30.08
CA TRP A 259 14.23 11.74 -29.92
C TRP A 259 13.19 10.75 -30.47
N PRO A 260 12.15 10.36 -29.70
CA PRO A 260 11.14 9.42 -30.18
C PRO A 260 10.24 9.98 -31.29
N LYS A 261 9.69 9.10 -32.13
CA LYS A 261 8.71 9.48 -33.17
C LYS A 261 7.28 9.53 -32.62
N LYS A 262 6.89 8.56 -31.78
CA LYS A 262 5.52 8.43 -31.26
C LYS A 262 5.25 9.41 -30.11
N THR A 263 4.06 10.00 -30.09
CA THR A 263 3.64 10.95 -29.05
C THR A 263 3.74 10.37 -27.64
N TYR A 264 3.30 9.13 -27.46
CA TYR A 264 3.38 8.43 -26.17
C TYR A 264 4.83 8.34 -25.65
N ASP A 265 5.75 7.92 -26.51
CA ASP A 265 7.17 7.79 -26.17
C ASP A 265 7.82 9.15 -25.89
N LYS A 266 7.48 10.18 -26.68
CA LYS A 266 7.94 11.55 -26.46
C LYS A 266 7.54 12.04 -25.06
N ILE A 267 6.27 11.83 -24.67
CA ILE A 267 5.79 12.19 -23.34
C ILE A 267 6.62 11.48 -22.27
N ASN A 268 6.83 10.16 -22.36
CA ASN A 268 7.60 9.42 -21.36
C ASN A 268 9.06 9.88 -21.27
N VAL A 269 9.71 10.18 -22.40
CA VAL A 269 11.07 10.76 -22.42
C VAL A 269 11.10 12.13 -21.74
N LEU A 270 10.11 12.99 -22.01
CA LEU A 270 10.03 14.30 -21.35
C LEU A 270 9.78 14.18 -19.85
N LYS A 271 8.89 13.26 -19.42
CA LYS A 271 8.66 12.94 -18.00
C LYS A 271 9.96 12.49 -17.31
N TYR A 272 10.76 11.66 -17.98
CA TYR A 272 12.07 11.25 -17.47
C TYR A 272 13.07 12.42 -17.34
N LEU A 273 13.15 13.28 -18.36
CA LEU A 273 14.05 14.45 -18.36
C LEU A 273 13.63 15.49 -17.32
N GLN A 274 12.34 15.72 -17.16
CA GLN A 274 11.81 16.61 -16.14
C GLN A 274 12.20 16.15 -14.72
N GLY A 275 12.20 14.84 -14.46
CA GLY A 275 12.64 14.27 -13.18
C GLY A 275 14.11 14.54 -12.83
N LYS A 276 14.87 15.21 -13.72
CA LYS A 276 16.24 15.68 -13.48
C LYS A 276 16.31 17.11 -12.95
N PHE A 277 15.18 17.79 -12.83
CA PHE A 277 15.06 19.14 -12.29
C PHE A 277 14.48 19.11 -10.87
N GLU A 278 14.98 20.01 -10.02
CA GLU A 278 14.45 20.31 -8.70
C GLU A 278 13.26 21.26 -8.84
N SER A 279 12.16 21.00 -8.13
CA SER A 279 10.92 21.77 -8.30
C SER A 279 10.89 23.13 -7.62
N ASP A 280 11.60 23.24 -6.52
CA ASP A 280 11.70 24.43 -5.69
C ASP A 280 12.81 25.37 -6.19
N LYS A 281 13.47 25.01 -7.30
CA LYS A 281 14.50 25.80 -7.95
C LYS A 281 13.98 26.46 -9.23
N LYS A 282 14.28 27.76 -9.37
CA LYS A 282 14.26 28.45 -10.65
C LYS A 282 15.62 28.27 -11.34
N TYR A 283 15.57 28.02 -12.63
CA TYR A 283 16.74 27.82 -13.48
C TYR A 283 16.85 28.94 -14.50
N SER A 284 18.05 29.43 -14.73
CA SER A 284 18.35 30.20 -15.94
C SER A 284 18.32 29.30 -17.18
N GLU A 285 18.17 29.88 -18.38
CA GLU A 285 18.26 29.12 -19.63
C GLU A 285 19.57 28.31 -19.72
N ILE A 286 20.69 28.88 -19.25
CA ILE A 286 22.00 28.22 -19.26
C ILE A 286 21.99 26.98 -18.36
N GLU A 287 21.41 27.07 -17.17
CA GLU A 287 21.32 25.92 -16.26
C GLU A 287 20.38 24.85 -16.80
N VAL A 288 19.25 25.22 -17.41
CA VAL A 288 18.36 24.25 -18.10
C VAL A 288 19.12 23.52 -19.19
N ASN A 289 19.85 24.26 -20.03
CA ASN A 289 20.66 23.68 -21.09
C ASN A 289 21.74 22.74 -20.52
N ALA A 290 22.35 23.06 -19.38
CA ALA A 290 23.34 22.20 -18.72
C ALA A 290 22.74 20.89 -18.22
N VAL A 291 21.57 20.94 -17.55
CA VAL A 291 20.84 19.73 -17.13
C VAL A 291 20.52 18.88 -18.36
N LEU A 292 19.92 19.45 -19.40
CA LEU A 292 19.55 18.69 -20.59
C LEU A 292 20.77 18.07 -21.27
N LYS A 293 21.85 18.82 -21.48
CA LYS A 293 23.12 18.31 -22.05
C LYS A 293 23.73 17.15 -21.27
N THR A 294 23.49 17.07 -19.96
CA THR A 294 23.95 15.95 -19.14
C THR A 294 23.16 14.66 -19.43
N TRP A 295 21.88 14.78 -19.79
CA TRP A 295 20.94 13.66 -19.87
C TRP A 295 20.52 13.26 -21.29
N HIS A 296 21.17 13.78 -22.34
CA HIS A 296 20.97 13.34 -23.73
C HIS A 296 22.26 13.37 -24.55
N THR A 297 22.33 12.61 -25.64
CA THR A 297 23.54 12.51 -26.49
C THR A 297 23.36 13.02 -27.92
N PHE A 298 22.14 13.33 -28.36
CA PHE A 298 21.84 13.83 -29.71
C PHE A 298 22.01 15.35 -29.89
N ASN A 299 22.53 16.03 -28.86
CA ASN A 299 22.94 17.44 -28.83
C ASN A 299 21.87 18.51 -29.21
N ASP A 300 20.59 18.16 -29.21
CA ASP A 300 19.48 19.10 -29.43
C ASP A 300 18.71 19.39 -28.13
N HIS A 301 19.42 20.02 -27.19
CA HIS A 301 18.86 20.50 -25.93
C HIS A 301 17.80 21.60 -26.13
N ALA A 302 17.85 22.34 -27.25
CA ALA A 302 16.88 23.38 -27.58
C ALA A 302 15.51 22.80 -27.91
N LEU A 303 15.45 21.69 -28.66
CA LEU A 303 14.23 20.90 -28.87
C LEU A 303 13.65 20.43 -27.53
N LEU A 304 14.46 19.80 -26.69
CA LEU A 304 14.01 19.26 -25.42
C LEU A 304 13.44 20.34 -24.50
N ARG A 305 14.11 21.48 -24.39
CA ARG A 305 13.63 22.62 -23.60
C ARG A 305 12.29 23.16 -24.12
N ARG A 306 12.13 23.25 -25.44
CA ARG A 306 10.89 23.71 -26.07
C ARG A 306 9.75 22.73 -25.83
N GLU A 307 9.98 21.44 -26.04
CA GLU A 307 8.98 20.39 -25.79
C GLU A 307 8.59 20.30 -24.31
N LEU A 308 9.55 20.48 -23.39
CA LEU A 308 9.25 20.56 -21.96
C LEU A 308 8.33 21.74 -21.64
N PHE A 309 8.53 22.90 -22.26
CA PHE A 309 7.62 24.04 -22.12
C PHE A 309 6.26 23.80 -22.78
N ASP A 310 6.26 23.34 -24.04
CA ASP A 310 5.05 23.11 -24.83
C ASP A 310 4.13 22.03 -24.22
N LYS A 311 4.70 21.07 -23.49
CA LYS A 311 3.97 20.05 -22.73
C LYS A 311 3.65 20.46 -21.31
N PHE A 312 3.84 21.73 -20.96
CA PHE A 312 3.60 22.27 -19.62
C PHE A 312 4.35 21.49 -18.52
N LEU A 313 5.53 20.95 -18.85
CA LEU A 313 6.41 20.27 -17.90
C LEU A 313 7.39 21.26 -17.26
N LEU A 314 7.78 22.30 -18.01
CA LEU A 314 8.40 23.51 -17.48
C LEU A 314 7.52 24.72 -17.81
N GLU A 315 7.52 25.72 -16.95
CA GLU A 315 7.08 27.08 -17.28
C GLU A 315 8.32 27.97 -17.42
N ARG A 316 8.13 29.14 -18.03
CA ARG A 316 9.21 30.12 -18.23
C ARG A 316 8.68 31.53 -18.24
N THR A 317 9.56 32.50 -17.95
CA THR A 317 9.26 33.91 -18.23
C THR A 317 9.18 34.14 -19.76
N PRO A 318 8.38 35.12 -20.24
CA PRO A 318 8.30 35.44 -21.67
C PRO A 318 9.66 35.79 -22.29
N ASP A 319 10.56 36.39 -21.50
CA ASP A 319 11.92 36.72 -21.90
C ASP A 319 12.92 35.56 -21.80
N CYS A 320 12.44 34.35 -21.50
CA CYS A 320 13.24 33.11 -21.41
C CYS A 320 14.33 33.13 -20.33
N LYS A 321 14.35 34.10 -19.42
CA LYS A 321 15.42 34.19 -18.43
C LYS A 321 15.28 33.20 -17.29
N GLU A 322 14.06 32.89 -16.89
CA GLU A 322 13.78 31.93 -15.83
C GLU A 322 12.91 30.79 -16.36
N TYR A 323 13.22 29.59 -15.90
CA TYR A 323 12.45 28.37 -16.06
C TYR A 323 12.18 27.76 -14.70
N TRP A 324 11.03 27.10 -14.54
CA TRP A 324 10.72 26.33 -13.34
C TRP A 324 9.81 25.17 -13.69
N VAL A 325 9.79 24.15 -12.84
CA VAL A 325 8.89 23.01 -13.03
C VAL A 325 7.44 23.47 -12.85
N ASN A 326 6.55 23.11 -13.79
CA ASN A 326 5.14 23.50 -13.72
C ASN A 326 4.34 22.56 -12.80
N THR A 327 3.82 23.08 -11.69
CA THR A 327 3.08 22.28 -10.70
C THR A 327 1.55 22.35 -10.86
N ASN A 328 1.02 23.22 -11.73
CA ASN A 328 -0.39 23.67 -11.64
C ASN A 328 -1.28 23.34 -12.85
N LYS A 329 -0.78 22.63 -13.88
CA LYS A 329 -1.59 22.33 -15.08
C LYS A 329 -1.76 20.83 -15.33
N ILE A 330 -3.02 20.43 -15.47
CA ILE A 330 -3.47 19.11 -15.90
C ILE A 330 -3.00 18.90 -17.35
N ILE A 331 -2.13 17.91 -17.58
CA ILE A 331 -1.89 17.39 -18.93
C ILE A 331 -2.99 16.37 -19.18
N ILE A 332 -3.99 16.74 -19.99
CA ILE A 332 -5.03 15.83 -20.50
C ILE A 332 -4.42 14.94 -21.59
#